data_AF-A0A9B0BH96-F1
#
_entry.id   AF-A0A9B0BH96-F1
#
_cell.length_a   1.000
_cell.length_b   1.000
_cell.length_c   1.000
_cell.angle_alpha   90.00
_cell.angle_beta   90.00
_cell.angle_gamma   90.00
#
_symmetry.space_group_name_H-M   'P 1'
#
loop_
_entity.id
_entity.type
_entity.pdbx_description
1 polymer ?
#
loop_
_entity_poly.entity_id
_entity_poly.type
_entity_poly.pdbx_seq_one_letter_code
_entity_poly.pdbx_strand_id
1 'polypeptide(L)'
;MASTLENLETQLELFIENVRQIRIIVSDFQPQGQNVLNQKIQGLVNGLQEIDKLKSQVQDVHVPLEVFDYIDQGRNPQLYTKDCIEKALTKNEQVKGKIDAYRKFKANMLVELTRVFPHELAKYRAIRGDE
;
A
#
# COMPACT_ATOMS: atom_id res chain seq x y z
N MET A 1 16.62 2.57 8.73
CA MET A 1 15.28 2.60 8.13
C MET A 1 14.34 3.53 8.90
N ALA A 2 14.17 3.38 10.22
CA ALA A 2 13.37 4.34 11.01
C ALA A 2 13.99 5.76 11.00
N SER A 3 15.29 5.87 11.24
CA SER A 3 15.99 7.16 11.33
C SER A 3 15.98 8.03 10.06
N THR A 4 15.91 7.43 8.86
CA THR A 4 15.86 8.19 7.60
C THR A 4 14.48 8.76 7.33
N LEU A 5 13.43 8.02 7.70
CA LEU A 5 12.05 8.51 7.64
C LEU A 5 11.79 9.58 8.70
N GLU A 6 12.32 9.41 9.92
CA GLU A 6 12.25 10.41 10.98
C GLU A 6 12.88 11.75 10.56
N ASN A 7 14.00 11.73 9.86
CA ASN A 7 14.62 12.95 9.33
C ASN A 7 13.74 13.65 8.29
N LEU A 8 13.13 12.88 7.37
CA LEU A 8 12.23 13.42 6.36
C LEU A 8 10.96 13.99 7.01
N GLU A 9 10.37 13.27 7.96
CA GLU A 9 9.22 13.72 8.74
C GLU A 9 9.52 15.03 9.46
N THR A 10 10.65 15.11 10.17
CA THR A 10 11.07 16.33 10.87
C THR A 10 11.22 17.52 9.90
N GLN A 11 11.81 17.32 8.73
CA GLN A 11 11.93 18.41 7.74
C GLN A 11 10.58 18.82 7.16
N LEU A 12 9.66 17.88 6.95
CA LEU A 12 8.29 18.17 6.51
C LEU A 12 7.51 18.96 7.56
N GLU A 13 7.62 18.60 8.84
CA GLU A 13 6.98 19.34 9.94
C GLU A 13 7.50 20.78 10.03
N LEU A 14 8.83 20.97 9.98
CA LEU A 14 9.45 22.29 9.96
C LEU A 14 8.99 23.13 8.75
N PHE A 15 8.87 22.50 7.58
CA PHE A 15 8.38 23.15 6.38
C PHE A 15 6.92 23.59 6.51
N ILE A 16 6.03 22.71 6.99
CA ILE A 16 4.61 23.01 7.24
C ILE A 16 4.47 24.14 8.26
N GLU A 17 5.25 24.12 9.34
CA GLU A 17 5.25 25.15 10.36
C GLU A 17 5.72 26.51 9.80
N ASN A 18 6.74 26.52 8.94
CA ASN A 18 7.17 27.74 8.25
C ASN A 18 6.06 28.32 7.37
N VAL A 19 5.34 27.47 6.62
CA VAL A 19 4.17 27.89 5.82
C VAL A 19 3.06 28.45 6.70
N ARG A 20 2.78 27.81 7.85
CA ARG A 20 1.79 28.30 8.82
C ARG A 20 2.16 29.69 9.36
N GLN A 21 3.43 29.92 9.68
CA GLN A 21 3.92 31.21 10.16
C GLN A 21 3.82 32.30 9.09
N ILE A 22 4.15 31.99 7.83
CA ILE A 22 3.93 32.92 6.71
C ILE A 22 2.45 33.31 6.62
N ARG A 23 1.54 32.33 6.69
CA ARG A 23 0.10 32.58 6.67
C ARG A 23 -0.33 33.54 7.78
N ILE A 24 0.18 33.36 9.00
CA ILE A 24 -0.11 34.25 10.13
C ILE A 24 0.39 35.68 9.84
N ILE A 25 1.65 35.83 9.41
CA ILE A 25 2.25 37.14 9.12
C ILE A 25 1.49 37.87 8.01
N VAL A 26 1.07 37.15 6.97
CA VAL A 26 0.32 37.72 5.85
C VAL A 26 -1.12 38.06 6.24
N SER A 27 -1.72 37.31 7.18
CA SER A 27 -3.10 37.55 7.63
C SER A 27 -3.24 38.84 8.44
N ASP A 28 -2.19 39.25 9.17
CA ASP A 28 -2.12 40.51 9.92
C ASP A 28 -0.80 41.24 9.61
N PHE A 29 -0.64 41.65 8.36
CA PHE A 29 0.61 42.21 7.89
C PHE A 29 0.84 43.64 8.43
N GLN A 30 2.02 43.85 9.03
CA GLN A 30 2.53 45.16 9.40
C GLN A 30 3.86 45.45 8.68
N PRO A 31 4.14 46.71 8.26
CA PRO A 31 5.36 47.05 7.53
C PRO A 31 6.66 46.64 8.24
N GLN A 32 6.66 46.66 9.57
CA GLN A 32 7.79 46.24 10.41
C GLN A 32 8.12 44.74 10.26
N GLY A 33 7.13 43.93 9.88
CA GLY A 33 7.25 42.49 9.64
C GLY A 33 7.80 42.10 8.27
N GLN A 34 8.03 43.05 7.34
CA GLN A 34 8.48 42.75 5.98
C GLN A 34 9.79 41.95 5.95
N ASN A 35 10.76 42.31 6.80
CA ASN A 35 12.03 41.59 6.86
C ASN A 35 11.86 40.15 7.33
N VAL A 36 10.99 39.91 8.32
CA VAL A 36 10.68 38.57 8.83
C VAL A 36 9.96 37.75 7.76
N LEU A 37 9.00 38.35 7.04
CA LEU A 37 8.31 37.70 5.94
C LEU A 37 9.30 37.26 4.85
N ASN A 38 10.22 38.13 4.43
CA ASN A 38 11.24 37.80 3.44
C ASN A 38 12.13 36.63 3.91
N GLN A 39 12.55 36.64 5.17
CA GLN A 39 13.31 35.52 5.76
C GLN A 39 12.52 34.21 5.74
N LYS A 40 11.22 34.25 6.04
CA LYS A 40 10.36 33.05 6.03
C LYS A 40 10.14 32.51 4.61
N ILE A 41 9.96 33.39 3.62
CA ILE A 41 9.89 33.02 2.19
C ILE A 41 11.20 32.36 1.74
N GLN A 42 12.35 32.93 2.10
CA GLN A 42 13.65 32.31 1.80
C GLN A 42 13.77 30.95 2.50
N GLY A 43 13.28 30.84 3.74
CA GLY A 43 13.19 29.57 4.47
C GLY A 43 12.32 28.53 3.77
N LEU A 44 11.27 28.94 3.05
CA LEU A 44 10.41 28.05 2.27
C LEU A 44 11.18 27.47 1.09
N VAL A 45 11.93 28.31 0.35
CA VAL A 45 12.80 27.88 -0.74
C VAL A 45 13.85 26.89 -0.24
N ASN A 46 14.53 27.23 0.86
CA ASN A 46 15.55 26.35 1.44
C ASN A 46 14.93 25.03 1.94
N GLY A 47 13.75 25.08 2.57
CA GLY A 47 13.05 23.89 3.04
C GLY A 47 12.70 22.92 1.90
N LEU A 48 12.22 23.44 0.76
CA LEU A 48 11.99 22.61 -0.44
C LEU A 48 13.28 21.95 -0.96
N GLN A 49 14.41 22.68 -0.93
CA GLN A 49 15.71 22.13 -1.34
C GLN A 49 16.20 21.04 -0.39
N GLU A 50 16.01 21.20 0.92
CA GLU A 50 16.38 20.18 1.90
C GLU A 50 15.51 18.92 1.75
N ILE A 51 14.20 19.08 1.54
CA ILE A 51 13.29 17.95 1.27
C ILE A 51 13.73 17.19 0.01
N ASP A 52 14.09 17.88 -1.07
CA ASP A 52 14.55 17.24 -2.31
C ASP A 52 15.87 16.46 -2.12
N LYS A 53 16.82 16.98 -1.33
CA LYS A 53 18.06 16.26 -0.98
C LYS A 53 17.78 14.95 -0.24
N LEU A 54 16.79 14.95 0.66
CA LEU A 54 16.40 13.77 1.44
C LEU A 54 15.73 12.69 0.59
N LYS A 55 15.25 13.00 -0.61
CA LYS A 55 14.66 12.02 -1.55
C LYS A 55 15.55 10.79 -1.77
N SER A 56 16.86 11.00 -1.88
CA SER A 56 17.85 9.93 -2.05
C SER A 56 17.88 8.92 -0.90
N GLN A 57 17.50 9.33 0.31
CA GLN A 57 17.55 8.51 1.52
C GLN A 57 16.30 7.64 1.70
N VAL A 58 15.25 7.86 0.89
CA VAL A 58 13.96 7.16 0.98
C VAL A 58 13.57 6.45 -0.31
N GLN A 59 14.52 6.27 -1.25
CA GLN A 59 14.24 5.66 -2.56
C GLN A 59 13.74 4.22 -2.46
N ASP A 60 14.14 3.49 -1.43
CA ASP A 60 13.74 2.09 -1.20
C ASP A 60 12.29 1.97 -0.72
N VAL A 61 11.63 3.08 -0.39
CA VAL A 61 10.24 3.10 0.10
C VAL A 61 9.29 3.23 -1.08
N HIS A 62 8.59 2.15 -1.38
CA HIS A 62 7.55 2.13 -2.41
C HIS A 62 6.17 2.34 -1.79
N VAL A 63 5.46 3.38 -2.25
CA VAL A 63 4.09 3.69 -1.84
C VAL A 63 3.14 3.25 -2.96
N PRO A 64 2.17 2.35 -2.70
CA PRO A 64 1.16 1.98 -3.68
C PRO A 64 0.33 3.18 -4.11
N LEU A 65 0.00 3.27 -5.40
CA LEU A 65 -0.73 4.43 -5.95
C LEU A 65 -2.13 4.55 -5.35
N GLU A 66 -2.75 3.43 -5.03
CA GLU A 66 -4.08 3.35 -4.42
C GLU A 66 -4.12 4.03 -3.05
N VAL A 67 -2.98 4.16 -2.36
CA VAL A 67 -2.92 4.89 -1.07
C VAL A 67 -3.17 6.38 -1.28
N PHE A 68 -2.78 6.95 -2.42
CA PHE A 68 -3.02 8.37 -2.72
C PHE A 68 -4.51 8.69 -2.77
N ASP A 69 -5.35 7.78 -3.28
CA ASP A 69 -6.81 7.97 -3.28
C ASP A 69 -7.38 8.12 -1.86
N TYR A 70 -6.80 7.42 -0.87
CA TYR A 70 -7.23 7.58 0.53
C TYR A 70 -6.78 8.94 1.07
N ILE A 71 -5.56 9.36 0.78
CA ILE A 71 -4.99 10.64 1.23
C ILE A 71 -5.79 11.82 0.64
N ASP A 72 -6.03 11.82 -0.67
CA ASP A 72 -6.72 12.90 -1.38
C ASP A 72 -8.18 13.06 -0.92
N GLN A 73 -8.80 11.97 -0.48
CA GLN A 73 -10.15 11.96 0.12
C GLN A 73 -10.15 12.31 1.62
N GLY A 74 -8.99 12.57 2.23
CA GLY A 74 -8.85 12.82 3.66
C GLY A 74 -9.13 11.59 4.55
N ARG A 75 -9.03 10.39 3.99
CA ARG A 75 -9.19 9.11 4.73
C ARG A 75 -7.86 8.67 5.31
N ASN A 76 -7.92 7.84 6.35
CA ASN A 76 -6.71 7.25 6.95
C ASN A 76 -6.06 6.24 5.97
N PRO A 77 -4.80 6.43 5.55
CA PRO A 77 -4.07 5.51 4.67
C PRO A 77 -3.95 4.08 5.20
N GLN A 78 -3.98 3.88 6.51
CA GLN A 78 -3.91 2.54 7.12
C GLN A 78 -5.13 1.66 6.76
N LEU A 79 -6.24 2.29 6.36
CA LEU A 79 -7.41 1.55 5.87
C LEU A 79 -7.09 0.78 4.59
N TYR A 80 -6.20 1.30 3.72
CA TYR A 80 -5.75 0.56 2.55
C TYR A 80 -5.07 -0.75 2.94
N THR A 81 -4.18 -0.71 3.92
CA THR A 81 -3.48 -1.91 4.42
C THR A 81 -4.49 -2.93 4.97
N LYS A 82 -5.47 -2.46 5.74
CA LYS A 82 -6.56 -3.30 6.24
C LYS A 82 -7.35 -3.94 5.09
N ASP A 83 -7.80 -3.14 4.13
CA ASP A 83 -8.58 -3.62 2.99
C ASP A 83 -7.80 -4.64 2.14
N CYS A 84 -6.48 -4.46 2.00
CA CYS A 84 -5.62 -5.42 1.31
C CYS A 84 -5.56 -6.76 2.04
N ILE A 85 -5.39 -6.75 3.37
CA ILE A 85 -5.36 -7.96 4.18
C ILE A 85 -6.71 -8.68 4.11
N GLU A 86 -7.82 -7.95 4.22
CA GLU A 86 -9.16 -8.51 4.12
C GLU A 86 -9.43 -9.11 2.73
N LYS A 87 -9.07 -8.40 1.65
CA LYS A 87 -9.18 -8.91 0.27
C LYS A 87 -8.33 -10.17 0.08
N ALA A 88 -7.11 -10.20 0.62
CA ALA A 88 -6.24 -11.37 0.52
C ALA A 88 -6.84 -12.58 1.25
N LEU A 89 -7.39 -12.37 2.45
CA LEU A 89 -8.07 -13.40 3.22
C LEU A 89 -9.28 -13.96 2.46
N THR A 90 -10.20 -13.08 2.01
CA THR A 90 -11.37 -13.50 1.23
C THR A 90 -10.96 -14.26 -0.02
N LYS A 91 -9.90 -13.81 -0.72
CA LYS A 91 -9.43 -14.49 -1.93
C LYS A 91 -8.86 -15.87 -1.62
N ASN A 92 -8.12 -16.01 -0.52
CA ASN A 92 -7.58 -17.29 -0.07
C ASN A 92 -8.71 -18.29 0.24
N GLU A 93 -9.71 -17.87 1.01
CA GLU A 93 -10.88 -18.71 1.32
C GLU A 93 -11.64 -19.14 0.06
N GLN A 94 -11.85 -18.21 -0.88
CA GLN A 94 -12.46 -18.52 -2.17
C GLN A 94 -11.66 -19.54 -2.97
N VAL A 95 -10.33 -19.39 -3.04
CA VAL A 95 -9.46 -20.33 -3.77
C VAL A 95 -9.46 -21.69 -3.10
N LYS A 96 -9.38 -21.74 -1.77
CA LYS A 96 -9.48 -22.99 -1.00
C LYS A 96 -10.82 -23.70 -1.27
N GLY A 97 -11.93 -22.96 -1.23
CA GLY A 97 -13.26 -23.51 -1.54
C GLY A 97 -13.33 -24.09 -2.96
N LYS A 98 -12.71 -23.45 -3.95
CA LYS A 98 -12.61 -23.99 -5.32
C LYS A 98 -11.78 -25.27 -5.37
N ILE A 99 -10.63 -25.32 -4.69
CA ILE A 99 -9.78 -26.51 -4.61
C ILE A 99 -10.57 -27.67 -4.01
N ASP A 100 -11.27 -27.44 -2.90
CA ASP A 100 -12.03 -28.49 -2.22
C ASP A 100 -13.23 -28.95 -3.06
N ALA A 101 -13.91 -28.04 -3.76
CA ALA A 101 -14.96 -28.39 -4.72
C ALA A 101 -14.42 -29.25 -5.87
N TYR A 102 -13.27 -28.89 -6.45
CA TYR A 102 -12.64 -29.70 -7.52
C TYR A 102 -12.16 -31.06 -7.02
N ARG A 103 -11.63 -31.14 -5.79
CA ARG A 103 -11.27 -32.43 -5.18
C ARG A 103 -12.48 -33.33 -4.99
N LYS A 104 -13.59 -32.78 -4.46
CA LYS A 104 -14.84 -33.52 -4.29
C LYS A 104 -15.44 -33.95 -5.63
N PHE A 105 -15.40 -33.07 -6.63
CA PHE A 105 -15.83 -33.40 -7.99
C PHE A 105 -14.98 -34.53 -8.59
N LYS A 106 -13.65 -34.44 -8.51
CA LYS A 106 -12.72 -35.51 -8.93
C LYS A 106 -13.09 -36.84 -8.26
N ALA A 107 -13.26 -36.84 -6.94
CA ALA A 107 -13.58 -38.05 -6.18
C ALA A 107 -14.91 -38.69 -6.65
N ASN A 108 -15.98 -37.91 -6.74
CA ASN A 108 -17.28 -38.40 -7.19
C ASN A 108 -17.23 -38.89 -8.65
N MET A 109 -16.54 -38.16 -9.52
CA MET A 109 -16.38 -38.55 -10.92
C MET A 109 -15.62 -39.87 -11.03
N LEU A 110 -14.58 -40.09 -10.22
CA LEU A 110 -13.84 -41.36 -10.21
C LEU A 110 -14.71 -42.53 -9.73
N VAL A 111 -15.62 -42.31 -8.77
CA VAL A 111 -16.59 -43.34 -8.33
C VAL A 111 -17.51 -43.73 -9.48
N GLU A 112 -18.11 -42.76 -10.16
CA GLU A 112 -19.00 -43.02 -11.30
C GLU A 112 -18.27 -43.67 -12.48
N LEU A 113 -17.07 -43.21 -12.81
CA LEU A 113 -16.25 -43.81 -13.86
C LEU A 113 -15.81 -45.24 -13.51
N THR A 114 -15.57 -45.55 -12.24
CA THR A 114 -15.27 -46.93 -11.81
C THR A 114 -16.46 -47.85 -12.11
N ARG A 115 -17.69 -47.34 -11.94
CA ARG A 115 -18.92 -48.09 -12.19
C ARG A 115 -19.19 -48.31 -13.68
N VAL A 116 -18.94 -47.30 -14.52
CA VAL A 116 -19.30 -47.35 -15.96
C VAL A 116 -18.16 -47.86 -16.84
N PHE A 117 -16.90 -47.53 -16.53
CA PHE A 117 -15.71 -47.82 -17.36
C PHE A 117 -14.54 -48.39 -16.53
N PRO A 118 -14.67 -49.60 -15.96
CA PRO A 118 -13.70 -50.13 -15.00
C PRO A 118 -12.32 -50.43 -15.61
N HIS A 119 -12.25 -50.89 -16.86
CA HIS A 119 -10.99 -51.25 -17.51
C HIS A 119 -10.16 -50.02 -17.91
N GLU A 120 -10.81 -48.99 -18.41
CA GLU A 120 -10.22 -47.70 -18.76
C GLU A 120 -9.70 -47.00 -17.51
N LEU A 121 -10.46 -47.04 -16.41
CA LEU A 121 -10.03 -46.44 -15.16
C LEU A 121 -8.83 -47.16 -14.53
N ALA A 122 -8.75 -48.48 -14.65
CA ALA A 122 -7.58 -49.24 -14.21
C ALA A 122 -6.31 -48.83 -14.98
N LYS A 123 -6.41 -48.64 -16.31
CA LYS A 123 -5.31 -48.11 -17.13
C LYS A 123 -4.93 -46.68 -16.72
N TYR A 124 -5.93 -45.83 -16.45
CA TYR A 124 -5.70 -44.46 -15.99
C TYR A 124 -4.94 -44.41 -14.65
N ARG A 125 -5.34 -45.22 -13.65
CA ARG A 125 -4.66 -45.29 -12.35
C ARG A 125 -3.22 -45.78 -12.48
N ALA A 126 -2.99 -46.78 -13.34
CA ALA A 126 -1.65 -47.31 -13.60
C ALA A 126 -0.68 -46.26 -14.19
N ILE A 127 -1.19 -45.30 -14.98
CA ILE A 127 -0.39 -44.21 -15.57
C ILE A 127 -0.19 -43.06 -14.59
N ARG A 128 -1.23 -42.71 -13.82
CA ARG A 128 -1.21 -41.51 -12.97
C ARG A 128 -0.41 -41.70 -11.68
N GLY A 129 -0.35 -42.93 -11.15
CA GLY A 129 0.10 -43.19 -9.78
C GLY A 129 -0.98 -42.82 -8.74
N ASP A 130 -0.99 -43.51 -7.59
CA ASP A 130 -1.95 -43.27 -6.51
C ASP A 130 -1.60 -41.96 -5.77
N GLU A 131 -2.10 -40.83 -6.28
CA GLU A 131 -2.27 -39.54 -5.56
C GLU A 131 -3.71 -38.99 -5.61
#